data_AF-A0A7K3WD07-F1
#
_entry.id   AF-A0A7K3WD07-F1
#
_cell.length_a   1.000
_cell.length_b   1.000
_cell.length_c   1.000
_cell.angle_alpha   90.00
_cell.angle_beta   90.00
_cell.angle_gamma   90.00
#
_symmetry.space_group_name_H-M   'P 1'
#
loop_
_entity.id
_entity.type
_entity.pdbx_description
1 polymer ?
#
loop_
_entity_poly.entity_id
_entity_poly.type
_entity_poly.pdbx_seq_one_letter_code
_entity_poly.pdbx_strand_id
1 'polypeptide(L)'
;MAIDIDALLRRVVGDVFAADVRVDYSTEKAPHEHRVRLTDPSGTRHAGLRASYEWFEAVVFDLDVSTALYDYDDEEDDKEAVLRALALVVRAYLDGEGRIVQRRGLLRSSPVLRVEMLGREWELGRRWSRPHYP
;
A
#
# COMPACT_ATOMS: atom_id res chain seq x y z
N MET A 1 22.84 8.24 8.53
CA MET A 1 22.31 7.21 9.44
C MET A 1 21.49 6.28 8.58
N ALA A 2 21.70 4.96 8.62
CA ALA A 2 20.88 4.07 7.79
C ALA A 2 19.47 4.05 8.36
N ILE A 3 18.46 4.39 7.54
CA ILE A 3 17.05 4.36 7.92
C ILE A 3 16.64 2.89 8.13
N ASP A 4 16.06 2.59 9.29
CA ASP A 4 15.50 1.26 9.57
C ASP A 4 14.08 1.17 8.97
N ILE A 5 14.01 0.66 7.74
CA ILE A 5 12.76 0.54 6.99
C ILE A 5 11.76 -0.43 7.67
N ASP A 6 12.23 -1.46 8.40
CA ASP A 6 11.34 -2.36 9.15
C ASP A 6 10.66 -1.62 10.30
N ALA A 7 11.46 -0.88 11.07
CA ALA A 7 10.96 -0.10 12.20
C ALA A 7 9.99 0.98 11.71
N LEU A 8 10.30 1.65 10.60
CA LEU A 8 9.43 2.64 9.98
C LEU A 8 8.11 2.03 9.52
N LEU A 9 8.14 0.87 8.85
CA LEU A 9 6.93 0.16 8.42
C LEU A 9 6.06 -0.23 9.61
N ARG A 10 6.66 -0.78 10.67
CA ARG A 10 5.93 -1.15 11.88
C ARG A 10 5.28 0.06 12.55
N ARG A 11 6.01 1.19 12.62
CA ARG A 11 5.52 2.46 13.18
C ARG A 11 4.30 2.95 12.41
N VAL A 12 4.41 3.09 11.09
CA VAL A 12 3.30 3.55 10.25
C VAL A 12 2.08 2.62 10.34
N VAL A 13 2.29 1.30 10.36
CA VAL A 13 1.19 0.34 10.50
C VAL A 13 0.49 0.50 11.86
N GLY A 14 1.25 0.62 12.95
CA GLY A 14 0.69 0.83 14.29
C GLY A 14 -0.08 2.15 14.43
N ASP A 15 0.34 3.19 13.71
CA ASP A 15 -0.30 4.51 13.71
C ASP A 15 -1.60 4.57 12.89
N VAL A 16 -1.63 3.87 11.75
CA VAL A 16 -2.69 4.06 10.73
C VAL A 16 -3.86 3.10 10.93
N PHE A 17 -3.58 1.86 11.33
CA PHE A 17 -4.60 0.80 11.39
C PHE A 17 -5.14 0.62 12.80
N ALA A 18 -6.45 0.34 12.89
CA ALA A 18 -7.11 0.03 14.14
C ALA A 18 -6.65 -1.32 14.70
N ALA A 19 -6.82 -1.51 16.01
CA ALA A 19 -6.35 -2.69 16.73
C ALA A 19 -7.05 -4.01 16.33
N ASP A 20 -8.19 -3.92 15.68
CA ASP A 20 -8.98 -5.06 15.18
C ASP A 20 -8.58 -5.51 13.77
N VAL A 21 -7.77 -4.72 13.04
CA VAL A 21 -7.13 -5.16 11.81
C VAL A 21 -6.07 -6.20 12.16
N ARG A 22 -6.17 -7.39 11.56
CA ARG A 22 -5.14 -8.42 11.73
C ARG A 22 -3.91 -8.05 10.91
N VAL A 23 -2.75 -8.08 11.55
CA VAL A 23 -1.45 -7.71 10.98
C VAL A 23 -0.51 -8.92 11.00
N ASP A 24 -0.07 -9.37 9.82
CA ASP A 24 0.89 -10.47 9.66
C ASP A 24 2.15 -9.95 8.95
N TYR A 25 3.25 -9.76 9.69
CA TYR A 25 4.55 -9.38 9.13
C TYR A 25 5.26 -10.59 8.53
N SER A 26 5.78 -10.46 7.31
CA SER A 26 6.57 -11.51 6.67
C SER A 26 8.05 -11.33 6.97
N THR A 27 8.72 -12.43 7.35
CA THR A 27 10.18 -12.49 7.50
C THR A 27 10.89 -13.13 6.29
N GLU A 28 10.15 -13.55 5.25
CA GLU A 28 10.72 -14.25 4.10
C GLU A 28 11.11 -13.36 2.90
N LYS A 29 12.25 -13.75 2.30
CA LYS A 29 12.67 -13.65 0.87
C LYS A 29 13.57 -12.51 0.36
N ALA A 30 13.76 -11.40 1.03
CA ALA A 30 14.85 -10.48 0.66
C ALA A 30 15.31 -9.67 1.88
N PRO A 31 16.62 -9.63 2.19
CA PRO A 31 17.12 -8.94 3.40
C PRO A 31 16.87 -7.43 3.41
N HIS A 32 16.43 -6.84 2.28
CA HIS A 32 16.18 -5.41 2.10
C HIS A 32 14.70 -5.09 1.79
N GLU A 33 13.81 -6.08 1.92
CA GLU A 33 12.38 -5.89 1.66
C GLU A 33 11.54 -6.35 2.86
N HIS A 34 10.77 -5.41 3.41
CA HIS A 34 9.88 -5.59 4.53
C HIS A 34 8.45 -5.63 4.04
N ARG A 35 7.66 -6.57 4.57
CA ARG A 35 6.28 -6.77 4.09
C ARG A 35 5.34 -7.00 5.24
N VAL A 36 4.13 -6.49 5.08
CA VAL A 36 3.03 -6.70 6.01
C VAL A 36 1.77 -7.05 5.22
N ARG A 37 1.06 -8.06 5.69
CA ARG A 37 -0.29 -8.40 5.24
C ARG A 37 -1.28 -7.91 6.29
N LEU A 38 -2.35 -7.32 5.80
CA LEU A 38 -3.41 -6.70 6.59
C LEU A 38 -4.73 -7.36 6.18
N THR A 39 -5.50 -7.78 7.17
CA THR A 39 -6.80 -8.39 6.98
C THR A 39 -7.82 -7.65 7.82
N ASP A 40 -8.93 -7.26 7.20
CA ASP A 40 -10.02 -6.57 7.89
C ASP A 40 -10.66 -7.45 8.97
N PRO A 41 -11.41 -6.89 9.93
CA PRO A 41 -12.01 -7.66 11.02
C PRO A 41 -12.96 -8.78 10.57
N SER A 42 -13.59 -8.65 9.39
CA SER A 42 -14.46 -9.68 8.84
C SER A 42 -13.71 -10.83 8.15
N GLY A 43 -12.42 -10.65 7.84
CA GLY A 43 -11.62 -11.62 7.11
C GLY A 43 -11.93 -11.68 5.61
N THR A 44 -12.62 -10.69 5.06
CA THR A 44 -13.06 -10.69 3.65
C THR A 44 -12.16 -9.87 2.74
N ARG A 45 -11.46 -8.87 3.29
CA ARG A 45 -10.56 -7.96 2.56
C ARG A 45 -9.13 -8.14 3.02
N HIS A 46 -8.26 -8.26 2.04
CA HIS A 46 -6.84 -8.53 2.22
C HIS A 46 -6.03 -7.54 1.40
N ALA A 47 -5.14 -6.84 2.08
CA ALA A 47 -4.22 -5.91 1.46
C ALA A 47 -2.86 -6.00 2.15
N GLY A 48 -1.87 -5.29 1.64
CA GLY A 48 -0.54 -5.29 2.23
C GLY A 48 0.28 -4.09 1.82
N LEU A 49 1.34 -3.88 2.58
CA LEU A 49 2.39 -2.93 2.26
C LEU A 49 3.69 -3.68 2.08
N ARG A 50 4.50 -3.20 1.14
CA ARG A 50 5.89 -3.61 0.97
C ARG A 50 6.75 -2.36 1.02
N ALA A 51 7.89 -2.47 1.68
CA ALA A 51 8.81 -1.38 1.89
C ALA A 51 10.23 -1.88 1.66
N SER A 52 10.98 -1.12 0.89
CA SER A 52 12.43 -1.25 0.76
C SER A 52 13.04 0.14 0.95
N TYR A 53 14.36 0.25 0.82
CA TYR A 53 15.02 1.55 0.86
C TYR A 53 14.61 2.48 -0.29
N GLU A 54 14.40 1.93 -1.49
CA GLU A 54 14.22 2.69 -2.74
C GLU A 54 12.76 2.76 -3.23
N TRP A 55 11.90 1.89 -2.71
CA TRP A 55 10.52 1.81 -3.16
C TRP A 55 9.57 1.28 -2.09
N PHE A 56 8.32 1.70 -2.20
CA PHE A 56 7.20 1.31 -1.35
C PHE A 56 6.02 0.92 -2.22
N GLU A 57 5.24 -0.08 -1.79
CA GLU A 57 4.10 -0.56 -2.56
C GLU A 57 2.90 -0.84 -1.64
N ALA A 58 1.71 -0.41 -2.06
CA ALA A 58 0.44 -0.89 -1.54
C ALA A 58 -0.14 -1.94 -2.50
N VAL A 59 -0.55 -3.08 -1.96
CA VAL A 59 -1.11 -4.21 -2.71
C VAL A 59 -2.50 -4.53 -2.19
N VAL A 60 -3.47 -4.71 -3.09
CA VAL A 60 -4.80 -5.22 -2.78
C VAL A 60 -4.91 -6.62 -3.36
N PHE A 61 -4.84 -7.63 -2.49
CA PHE A 61 -4.71 -9.03 -2.90
C PHE A 61 -5.98 -9.56 -3.55
N ASP A 62 -7.15 -9.16 -3.07
CA ASP A 62 -8.43 -9.68 -3.58
C ASP A 62 -8.72 -9.26 -5.02
N LEU A 63 -8.12 -8.15 -5.46
CA LEU A 63 -8.27 -7.60 -6.81
C LEU A 63 -7.05 -7.87 -7.71
N ASP A 64 -5.95 -8.34 -7.14
CA ASP A 64 -4.67 -8.48 -7.81
C ASP A 64 -4.22 -7.15 -8.45
N VAL A 65 -4.25 -6.08 -7.65
CA VAL A 65 -3.83 -4.71 -8.06
C VAL A 65 -2.85 -4.13 -7.05
N SER A 66 -1.97 -3.25 -7.52
CA SER A 66 -1.04 -2.54 -6.65
C SER A 66 -0.72 -1.12 -7.12
N THR A 67 -0.08 -0.37 -6.23
CA THR A 67 0.54 0.93 -6.52
C THR A 67 1.90 0.99 -5.87
N ALA A 68 2.91 1.43 -6.62
CA ALA A 68 4.27 1.59 -6.12
C ALA A 68 4.72 3.06 -6.22
N LEU A 69 5.48 3.49 -5.23
CA LEU A 69 6.17 4.78 -5.18
C LEU A 69 7.66 4.50 -5.05
N TYR A 70 8.46 5.22 -5.83
CA TYR A 70 9.91 5.17 -5.75
C TYR A 70 10.40 6.42 -5.02
N ASP A 71 11.30 6.22 -4.08
CA ASP A 71 11.87 7.26 -3.24
C ASP A 71 13.36 6.95 -3.06
N TYR A 72 14.18 7.79 -3.67
CA TYR A 72 15.64 7.69 -3.64
C TYR A 72 16.27 8.70 -2.67
N ASP A 73 15.45 9.43 -1.91
CA ASP A 73 15.96 10.34 -0.89
C ASP A 73 16.45 9.53 0.33
N ASP A 74 17.38 10.10 1.08
CA ASP A 74 17.94 9.52 2.31
C ASP A 74 17.32 10.17 3.57
N GLU A 75 16.17 10.86 3.41
CA GLU A 75 15.40 11.48 4.50
C GLU A 75 14.29 10.55 5.04
N GLU A 76 14.31 10.28 6.36
CA GLU A 76 13.32 9.38 7.01
C GLU A 76 11.90 9.95 6.95
N ASP A 77 11.75 11.27 7.10
CA ASP A 77 10.45 11.94 7.12
C ASP A 77 9.72 11.81 5.77
N ASP A 78 10.45 11.88 4.66
CA ASP A 78 9.90 11.70 3.31
C ASP A 78 9.46 10.26 3.08
N LYS A 79 10.29 9.29 3.47
CA LYS A 79 9.94 7.86 3.42
C LYS A 79 8.73 7.55 4.30
N GLU A 80 8.64 8.17 5.48
CA GLU A 80 7.47 8.04 6.35
C GLU A 80 6.22 8.58 5.65
N ALA A 81 6.29 9.77 5.07
CA ALA A 81 5.16 10.41 4.40
C ALA A 81 4.63 9.54 3.24
N VAL A 82 5.55 8.98 2.42
CA VAL A 82 5.23 8.05 1.33
C VAL A 82 4.53 6.80 1.87
N LEU A 83 5.10 6.16 2.90
CA LEU A 83 4.55 4.94 3.46
C LEU A 83 3.20 5.17 4.14
N ARG A 84 3.04 6.31 4.82
CA ARG A 84 1.79 6.72 5.45
C ARG A 84 0.69 6.98 4.43
N ALA A 85 1.02 7.60 3.29
CA ALA A 85 0.06 7.78 2.20
C ALA A 85 -0.43 6.43 1.64
N LEU A 86 0.48 5.49 1.40
CA LEU A 86 0.13 4.13 0.96
C LEU A 86 -0.68 3.37 2.01
N ALA A 87 -0.34 3.50 3.29
CA ALA A 87 -1.09 2.90 4.38
C ALA A 87 -2.53 3.41 4.47
N LEU A 88 -2.75 4.72 4.27
CA LEU A 88 -4.09 5.30 4.22
C LEU A 88 -4.92 4.75 3.04
N VAL A 89 -4.31 4.55 1.89
CA VAL A 89 -4.97 3.91 0.73
C VAL A 89 -5.37 2.47 1.06
N VAL A 90 -4.49 1.71 1.69
CA VAL A 90 -4.79 0.34 2.13
C VAL A 90 -5.91 0.31 3.18
N ARG A 91 -5.88 1.23 4.15
CA ARG A 91 -6.92 1.35 5.18
C ARG A 91 -8.28 1.62 4.55
N ALA A 92 -8.37 2.59 3.64
CA ALA A 92 -9.60 2.91 2.91
C ALA A 92 -10.20 1.65 2.26
N TYR A 93 -9.35 0.83 1.60
CA TYR A 93 -9.82 -0.42 1.01
C TYR A 93 -10.36 -1.40 2.06
N LEU A 94 -9.66 -1.60 3.17
CA LEU A 94 -10.10 -2.51 4.25
C LEU A 94 -11.43 -2.06 4.86
N ASP A 95 -11.61 -0.75 5.03
CA ASP A 95 -12.86 -0.13 5.50
C ASP A 95 -14.00 -0.23 4.47
N GLY A 96 -13.68 -0.62 3.22
CA GLY A 96 -14.64 -0.75 2.13
C GLY A 96 -14.91 0.54 1.39
N GLU A 97 -14.06 1.52 1.60
CA GLU A 97 -14.03 2.75 0.84
C GLU A 97 -13.35 2.53 -0.52
N GLY A 98 -13.54 3.51 -1.41
CA GLY A 98 -13.07 3.44 -2.78
C GLY A 98 -14.05 2.76 -3.74
N ARG A 99 -13.74 2.85 -5.02
CA ARG A 99 -14.58 2.37 -6.12
C ARG A 99 -13.77 1.42 -6.99
N ILE A 100 -14.30 0.22 -7.18
CA ILE A 100 -13.74 -0.75 -8.12
C ILE A 100 -14.34 -0.49 -9.49
N VAL A 101 -13.49 -0.16 -10.45
CA VAL A 101 -13.88 0.15 -11.83
C VAL A 101 -13.28 -0.90 -12.77
N GLN A 102 -14.01 -1.26 -13.82
CA GLN A 102 -13.49 -2.15 -14.86
C GLN A 102 -12.83 -1.32 -15.97
N ARG A 103 -11.50 -1.35 -16.06
CA ARG A 103 -10.76 -0.70 -17.14
C ARG A 103 -10.74 -1.64 -18.34
N ARG A 104 -11.32 -1.19 -19.47
CA ARG A 104 -11.30 -1.94 -20.73
C ARG A 104 -9.89 -1.94 -21.32
N GLY A 105 -9.31 -3.13 -21.48
CA GLY A 105 -8.12 -3.36 -22.28
C GLY A 105 -8.48 -3.88 -23.68
N LEU A 106 -7.47 -3.98 -24.55
CA LEU A 106 -7.62 -4.49 -25.92
C LEU A 106 -8.10 -5.95 -25.99
N LEU A 107 -7.82 -6.76 -24.96
CA LEU A 107 -8.16 -8.19 -24.92
C LEU A 107 -9.05 -8.60 -23.73
N ARG A 108 -8.93 -7.92 -22.57
CA ARG A 108 -9.70 -8.20 -21.35
C ARG A 108 -9.91 -6.92 -20.54
N SER A 109 -10.99 -6.86 -19.75
CA SER A 109 -11.12 -5.86 -18.70
C SER A 109 -10.27 -6.22 -17.49
N SER A 110 -9.78 -5.23 -16.77
CA SER A 110 -9.05 -5.42 -15.51
C SER A 110 -9.65 -4.53 -14.42
N PRO A 111 -9.73 -5.03 -13.17
CA PRO A 111 -10.15 -4.20 -12.06
C PRO A 111 -9.12 -3.10 -11.82
N VAL A 112 -9.64 -1.94 -11.44
CA VAL A 112 -8.88 -0.78 -10.98
C VAL A 112 -9.56 -0.31 -9.71
N LEU A 113 -8.80 -0.18 -8.63
CA LEU A 113 -9.30 0.42 -7.40
C LEU A 113 -8.99 1.92 -7.42
N ARG A 114 -10.01 2.74 -7.18
CA ARG A 114 -9.88 4.18 -7.00
C ARG A 114 -10.23 4.57 -5.58
N VAL A 115 -9.34 5.26 -4.91
CA VAL A 115 -9.52 5.74 -3.53
C VAL A 115 -9.29 7.24 -3.51
N GLU A 116 -10.21 8.00 -2.92
CA GLU A 116 -10.01 9.42 -2.67
C GLU A 116 -9.43 9.61 -1.27
N MET A 117 -8.19 10.09 -1.19
CA MET A 117 -7.49 10.32 0.08
C MET A 117 -6.70 11.62 0.01
N LEU A 118 -6.78 12.42 1.07
CA LEU A 118 -6.10 13.72 1.17
C LEU A 118 -6.41 14.68 0.00
N GLY A 119 -7.66 14.64 -0.50
CA GLY A 119 -8.10 15.44 -1.64
C GLY A 119 -7.52 15.02 -2.99
N ARG A 120 -6.97 13.80 -3.09
CA ARG A 120 -6.39 13.24 -4.32
C ARG A 120 -6.99 11.86 -4.61
N GLU A 121 -7.18 11.55 -5.90
CA GLU A 121 -7.58 10.21 -6.33
C GLU A 121 -6.32 9.34 -6.54
N TRP A 122 -6.28 8.21 -5.86
CA TRP A 122 -5.29 7.15 -6.01
C TRP A 122 -5.86 6.05 -6.89
N GLU A 123 -5.10 5.62 -7.89
CA GLU A 123 -5.48 4.54 -8.81
C GLU A 123 -4.55 3.33 -8.64
N LEU A 124 -5.08 2.15 -8.31
CA LEU A 124 -4.33 0.89 -8.18
C LEU A 124 -4.73 -0.04 -9.31
N GLY A 125 -3.74 -0.64 -9.99
CA GLY A 125 -3.96 -1.51 -11.15
C GLY A 125 -3.00 -2.69 -11.22
N ARG A 126 -3.21 -3.60 -12.19
CA ARG A 126 -2.41 -4.83 -12.38
C ARG A 126 -0.96 -4.61 -12.84
N ARG A 127 -0.65 -3.45 -13.43
CA ARG A 127 0.66 -3.13 -14.01
C ARG A 127 0.95 -1.65 -13.81
N TRP A 128 1.43 -1.34 -12.61
CA TRP A 128 1.88 -0.03 -12.18
C TRP A 128 0.76 1.04 -12.18
N SER A 129 0.41 1.48 -10.98
CA SER A 129 -0.31 2.73 -10.81
C SER A 129 0.53 3.90 -11.32
N ARG A 130 -0.16 4.96 -11.72
CA ARG A 130 0.43 6.30 -11.82
C ARG A 130 0.05 7.04 -10.55
N PRO A 131 0.95 7.19 -9.57
CA PRO A 131 0.76 8.21 -8.58
C PRO A 131 0.94 9.58 -9.26
N HIS A 132 0.00 10.49 -9.06
CA HIS A 132 0.29 11.91 -9.21
C HIS A 132 1.07 12.34 -7.96
N TYR A 133 2.39 12.15 -7.97
CA TYR A 133 3.27 12.76 -6.97
C TYR A 133 3.66 14.17 -7.47
N PRO A 134 3.59 15.20 -6.61
CA PRO A 134 4.00 16.57 -6.95
C PRO A 134 5.52 16.69 -7.11
#